data_AF-A0A101RXE4-F1
#
_entry.id   AF-A0A101RXE4-F1
#
_cell.length_a   1.000
_cell.length_b   1.000
_cell.length_c   1.000
_cell.angle_alpha   90.00
_cell.angle_beta   90.00
_cell.angle_gamma   90.00
#
_symmetry.space_group_name_H-M   'P 1'
#
loop_
_entity.id
_entity.type
_entity.pdbx_description
1 polymer ?
#
loop_
_entity_poly.entity_id
_entity_poly.type
_entity_poly.pdbx_seq_one_letter_code
_entity_poly.pdbx_strand_id
1 'polypeptide(L)'
;MADPAMSVTPYWELTFDADGDPDTGRRDRLLAEVTARGVRDLVVFAHGWNSDRSGATRLYSHFFAPFPELAPAARLGYVGVVWPSMRFSDEPIPDFPRAVAAELPPRPVLDKDTRHALLETFPGRATVIDRLAQLLDQQPREEAELAEFGRLVRLLVEVVPPGPQALFAADTLAEGVPQDEPEILAGDTATLCEEFARAVAQLEDPDGMRGFALPNPWDGAHELLRQGTYYAMKRRAGTVGERGLGRAIGQLAERAPGVRVHLVGHSFGARLVSFALRGLPEGVHTVKSVTLLQGAFSHYAFAARLPHDPRAGGVLQGQQNRVDGPLVCCYSSHDSALGTLYPLASRMAGDAQGVADFGIGRMLGDRWGAMGHDGVQAVPGTKALKLADALVTGLPAQGCVNVDAAAVVRRGGPPSGAHSDICHRELARLVLAAGRVH
;
A
#
# COMPACT_ATOMS: atom_id res chain seq x y z
N MET A 1 -13.73 -6.52 25.10
CA MET A 1 -13.39 -7.90 24.75
C MET A 1 -11.89 -8.05 24.88
N ALA A 2 -11.38 -9.14 25.45
CA ALA A 2 -9.95 -9.40 25.49
C ALA A 2 -9.42 -9.49 24.06
N ASP A 3 -8.30 -8.84 23.76
CA ASP A 3 -7.63 -8.95 22.46
C ASP A 3 -7.27 -10.43 22.25
N PRO A 4 -7.72 -11.10 21.17
CA PRO A 4 -7.42 -12.51 20.97
C PRO A 4 -5.89 -12.69 20.97
N ALA A 5 -5.43 -13.71 21.69
CA ALA A 5 -4.02 -14.10 21.65
C ALA A 5 -3.60 -14.37 20.21
N MET A 6 -2.39 -13.92 19.83
CA MET A 6 -1.84 -14.15 18.48
C MET A 6 -1.96 -15.63 18.08
N SER A 7 -2.45 -15.86 16.86
CA SER A 7 -2.69 -17.22 16.31
C SER A 7 -1.42 -18.05 16.09
N VAL A 8 -0.25 -17.40 16.11
CA VAL A 8 1.04 -18.02 15.77
C VAL A 8 2.11 -17.70 16.81
N THR A 9 3.08 -18.62 16.90
CA THR A 9 4.27 -18.46 17.74
C THR A 9 5.49 -19.10 17.04
N PRO A 10 6.68 -18.50 17.12
CA PRO A 10 6.97 -17.20 17.73
C PRO A 10 6.55 -16.01 16.83
N TYR A 11 6.10 -14.93 17.47
CA TYR A 11 5.68 -13.70 16.81
C TYR A 11 6.39 -12.48 17.40
N TRP A 12 6.83 -11.56 16.54
CA TRP A 12 7.39 -10.26 16.91
C TRP A 12 6.70 -9.13 16.13
N GLU A 13 6.79 -7.93 16.68
CA GLU A 13 6.43 -6.71 15.97
C GLU A 13 7.68 -5.89 15.73
N LEU A 14 7.92 -5.48 14.48
CA LEU A 14 8.83 -4.39 14.18
C LEU A 14 8.00 -3.13 14.02
N THR A 15 8.28 -2.12 14.85
CA THR A 15 7.55 -0.86 14.83
C THR A 15 8.48 0.24 14.36
N PHE A 16 8.04 1.03 13.40
CA PHE A 16 8.77 2.16 12.86
C PHE A 16 7.96 3.45 13.06
N ASP A 17 8.64 4.58 13.16
CA ASP A 17 8.01 5.89 13.03
C ASP A 17 7.94 6.35 11.56
N ALA A 18 7.56 7.61 11.33
CA ALA A 18 7.37 8.16 9.99
C ALA A 18 8.68 8.37 9.21
N ASP A 19 9.82 8.43 9.92
CA ASP A 19 11.15 8.62 9.35
C ASP A 19 11.87 7.27 9.12
N GLY A 20 11.25 6.18 9.56
CA GLY A 20 11.76 4.82 9.42
C GLY A 20 12.64 4.40 10.59
N ASP A 21 12.65 5.14 11.70
CA ASP A 21 13.40 4.76 12.88
C ASP A 21 12.65 3.65 13.64
N PRO A 22 13.33 2.53 13.97
CA PRO A 22 12.69 1.42 14.65
C PRO A 22 12.57 1.65 16.17
N ASP A 23 11.53 1.10 16.78
CA ASP A 23 11.53 0.76 18.21
C ASP A 23 12.69 -0.22 18.46
N THR A 24 13.75 0.29 19.10
CA THR A 24 15.01 -0.44 19.31
C THR A 24 14.81 -1.65 20.20
N GLY A 25 13.96 -1.55 21.23
CA GLY A 25 13.68 -2.67 22.14
C GLY A 25 13.00 -3.84 21.42
N ARG A 26 12.03 -3.55 20.56
CA ARG A 26 11.36 -4.58 19.75
C ARG A 26 12.28 -5.20 18.71
N ARG A 27 13.06 -4.37 18.01
CA ARG A 27 14.05 -4.82 17.03
C ARG A 27 15.09 -5.72 17.67
N ASP A 28 15.69 -5.28 18.77
CA ASP A 28 16.78 -6.02 19.42
C ASP A 28 16.26 -7.33 20.02
N ARG A 29 15.01 -7.36 20.49
CA ARG A 29 14.33 -8.58 20.90
C ARG A 29 14.17 -9.58 19.75
N LEU A 30 13.75 -9.15 18.55
CA LEU A 30 13.70 -10.02 17.37
C LEU A 30 15.10 -10.57 17.06
N LEU A 31 16.10 -9.70 16.99
CA LEU A 31 17.47 -10.09 16.65
C LEU A 31 18.06 -11.10 17.64
N ALA A 32 17.76 -10.96 18.94
CA ALA A 32 18.23 -11.88 19.97
C ALA A 32 17.46 -13.21 19.97
N GLU A 33 16.13 -13.16 19.83
CA GLU A 33 15.30 -14.36 20.01
C GLU A 33 15.21 -15.23 18.75
N VAL A 34 15.38 -14.69 17.54
CA VAL A 34 15.17 -15.44 16.28
C VAL A 34 16.04 -16.70 16.21
N THR A 35 17.32 -16.60 16.55
CA THR A 35 18.25 -17.74 16.59
C THR A 35 18.00 -18.61 17.82
N ALA A 36 17.73 -18.01 18.98
CA ALA A 36 17.47 -18.74 20.22
C ALA A 36 16.22 -19.64 20.13
N ARG A 37 15.23 -19.23 19.33
CA ARG A 37 14.02 -20.01 19.03
C ARG A 37 14.18 -20.95 17.83
N GLY A 38 15.36 -21.01 17.23
CA GLY A 38 15.68 -21.94 16.14
C GLY A 38 14.93 -21.65 14.83
N VAL A 39 14.46 -20.41 14.61
CA VAL A 39 13.77 -20.00 13.39
C VAL A 39 14.70 -20.15 12.19
N ARG A 40 14.19 -20.75 11.11
CA ARG A 40 14.88 -20.87 9.82
C ARG A 40 14.26 -19.98 8.76
N ASP A 41 12.94 -19.90 8.73
CA ASP A 41 12.18 -19.13 7.74
C ASP A 41 11.32 -18.09 8.48
N LEU A 42 11.64 -16.81 8.27
CA LEU A 42 11.00 -15.67 8.92
C LEU A 42 10.05 -15.00 7.93
N VAL A 43 8.75 -15.13 8.16
CA VAL A 43 7.71 -14.49 7.35
C VAL A 43 7.44 -13.11 7.95
N VAL A 44 7.73 -12.06 7.17
CA VAL A 44 7.59 -10.66 7.57
C VAL A 44 6.46 -10.05 6.77
N PHE A 45 5.41 -9.58 7.43
CA PHE A 45 4.24 -8.99 6.77
C PHE A 45 4.08 -7.49 7.11
N ALA A 46 4.09 -6.65 6.08
CA ALA A 46 3.72 -5.24 6.17
C ALA A 46 2.30 -5.01 5.63
N HIS A 47 1.41 -4.48 6.47
CA HIS A 47 0.08 -4.07 6.04
C HIS A 47 0.13 -2.75 5.26
N GLY A 48 -0.89 -2.47 4.45
CA GLY A 48 -0.98 -1.22 3.68
C GLY A 48 -1.49 -0.02 4.47
N TRP A 49 -2.35 -0.28 5.44
CA TRP A 49 -3.02 0.76 6.21
C TRP A 49 -3.67 0.15 7.45
N ASN A 50 -3.36 0.71 8.60
CA ASN A 50 -4.09 0.40 9.80
C ASN A 50 -4.09 1.60 10.73
N SER A 51 -5.29 2.06 11.08
CA SER A 51 -5.49 3.27 11.86
C SER A 51 -5.17 3.08 13.34
N ASP A 52 -5.03 1.83 13.82
CA ASP A 52 -4.60 1.54 15.18
C ASP A 52 -3.86 0.19 15.29
N ARG A 53 -3.02 0.05 16.31
CA ARG A 53 -2.18 -1.14 16.52
C ARG A 53 -3.00 -2.42 16.74
N SER A 54 -4.13 -2.34 17.43
CA SER A 54 -4.95 -3.54 17.70
C SER A 54 -5.54 -4.09 16.40
N GLY A 55 -5.97 -3.20 15.49
CA GLY A 55 -6.38 -3.56 14.14
C GLY A 55 -5.28 -4.26 13.37
N ALA A 56 -4.04 -3.77 13.47
CA ALA A 56 -2.88 -4.36 12.80
C ALA A 56 -2.59 -5.76 13.34
N THR A 57 -2.52 -5.92 14.66
CA THR A 57 -2.28 -7.21 15.31
C THR A 57 -3.38 -8.23 14.97
N ARG A 58 -4.65 -7.83 14.93
CA ARG A 58 -5.74 -8.73 14.48
C ARG A 58 -5.54 -9.15 13.01
N LEU A 59 -5.20 -8.24 12.11
CA LEU A 59 -4.91 -8.57 10.71
C LEU A 59 -3.76 -9.58 10.60
N TYR A 60 -2.66 -9.36 11.32
CA TYR A 60 -1.54 -10.29 11.36
C TYR A 60 -1.96 -11.66 11.88
N SER A 61 -2.74 -11.72 12.95
CA SER A 61 -3.23 -12.98 13.50
C SER A 61 -4.05 -13.77 12.47
N HIS A 62 -4.96 -13.12 11.74
CA HIS A 62 -5.76 -13.84 10.73
C HIS A 62 -4.93 -14.24 9.51
N PHE A 63 -4.05 -13.36 9.04
CA PHE A 63 -3.19 -13.64 7.89
C PHE A 63 -2.23 -14.82 8.17
N PHE A 64 -1.62 -14.86 9.36
CA PHE A 64 -0.67 -15.91 9.71
C PHE A 64 -1.31 -17.21 10.19
N ALA A 65 -2.58 -17.20 10.59
CA ALA A 65 -3.27 -18.36 11.16
C ALA A 65 -3.11 -19.66 10.34
N PRO A 66 -3.15 -19.66 8.99
CA PRO A 66 -3.02 -20.91 8.22
C PRO A 66 -1.59 -21.48 8.17
N PHE A 67 -0.55 -20.69 8.43
CA PHE A 67 0.85 -21.06 8.15
C PHE A 67 1.34 -22.29 8.95
N PRO A 68 1.10 -22.41 10.27
CA PRO A 68 1.56 -23.58 11.03
C PRO A 68 0.98 -24.90 10.54
N GLU A 69 -0.28 -24.89 10.07
CA GLU A 69 -0.92 -26.09 9.52
C GLU A 69 -0.42 -26.42 8.11
N LEU A 70 -0.05 -25.40 7.33
CA LEU A 70 0.40 -25.56 5.95
C LEU A 70 1.85 -26.02 5.84
N ALA A 71 2.70 -25.70 6.82
CA ALA A 71 4.10 -26.12 6.89
C ALA A 71 4.49 -26.53 8.32
N PRO A 72 3.91 -27.62 8.86
CA PRO A 72 4.09 -28.02 10.26
C PRO A 72 5.51 -28.48 10.61
N ALA A 73 6.30 -28.88 9.60
CA ALA A 73 7.70 -29.27 9.77
C ALA A 73 8.67 -28.07 9.67
N ALA A 74 8.20 -26.93 9.15
CA ALA A 74 9.01 -25.75 8.97
C ALA A 74 9.28 -25.03 10.31
N ARG A 75 10.49 -24.51 10.46
CA ARG A 75 10.87 -23.70 11.62
C ARG A 75 10.53 -22.24 11.37
N LEU A 76 9.23 -21.96 11.35
CA LEU A 76 8.68 -20.65 11.05
C LEU A 76 8.81 -19.67 12.22
N GLY A 77 9.06 -18.40 11.89
CA GLY A 77 8.84 -17.26 12.76
C GLY A 77 8.06 -16.19 12.02
N TYR A 78 7.34 -15.34 12.76
CA TYR A 78 6.41 -14.36 12.17
C TYR A 78 6.70 -12.95 12.66
N VAL A 79 6.69 -11.98 11.75
CA VAL A 79 6.88 -10.56 12.08
C VAL A 79 5.77 -9.72 11.47
N GLY A 80 5.07 -8.96 12.30
CA GLY A 80 4.22 -7.85 11.85
C GLY A 80 5.02 -6.54 11.78
N VAL A 81 4.98 -5.83 10.66
CA VAL A 81 5.60 -4.51 10.49
C VAL A 81 4.57 -3.40 10.75
N VAL A 82 4.62 -2.81 11.93
CA VAL A 82 3.80 -1.68 12.34
C VAL A 82 4.48 -0.37 11.92
N TRP A 83 3.79 0.46 11.17
CA TRP A 83 4.28 1.75 10.71
C TRP A 83 3.13 2.76 10.68
N PRO A 84 3.40 4.07 10.74
CA PRO A 84 2.34 5.06 10.83
C PRO A 84 1.61 5.08 9.49
N SER A 85 0.44 4.45 9.44
CA SER A 85 -0.39 4.34 8.26
C SER A 85 -1.83 4.60 8.66
N MET A 86 -2.71 4.89 7.71
CA MET A 86 -4.13 5.03 8.04
C MET A 86 -5.03 4.65 6.89
N ARG A 87 -6.26 4.32 7.27
CA ARG A 87 -7.40 4.06 6.41
C ARG A 87 -8.54 5.01 6.78
N PHE A 88 -9.33 5.43 5.81
CA PHE A 88 -10.59 6.11 6.11
C PHE A 88 -11.60 5.05 6.56
N SER A 89 -12.34 5.30 7.64
CA SER A 89 -13.18 4.29 8.30
C SER A 89 -14.32 3.75 7.42
N ASP A 90 -14.70 4.50 6.39
CA ASP A 90 -15.75 4.18 5.42
C ASP A 90 -15.33 3.14 4.36
N GLU A 91 -14.07 2.70 4.36
CA GLU A 91 -13.59 1.62 3.51
C GLU A 91 -13.80 0.22 4.15
N PRO A 92 -14.68 -0.66 3.67
CA PRO A 92 -14.92 -1.95 4.32
C PRO A 92 -13.70 -2.90 4.20
N ILE A 93 -13.42 -3.67 5.26
CA ILE A 93 -12.44 -4.76 5.26
C ILE A 93 -13.20 -6.09 5.44
N PRO A 94 -13.14 -7.03 4.47
CA PRO A 94 -13.70 -8.38 4.64
C PRO A 94 -13.16 -9.07 5.89
N ASP A 95 -14.00 -9.83 6.60
CA ASP A 95 -13.67 -10.53 7.86
C ASP A 95 -13.32 -9.63 9.07
N PHE A 96 -13.26 -8.32 8.90
CA PHE A 96 -13.01 -7.34 9.98
C PHE A 96 -14.14 -6.27 10.03
N PRO A 97 -15.36 -6.65 10.46
CA PRO A 97 -16.47 -5.70 10.58
C PRO A 97 -16.16 -4.62 11.61
N ARG A 98 -16.71 -3.40 11.41
CA ARG A 98 -16.61 -2.31 12.40
C ARG A 98 -17.20 -2.76 13.74
N ALA A 99 -16.61 -2.29 14.83
CA ALA A 99 -17.07 -2.60 16.19
C ALA A 99 -18.51 -2.15 16.47
N VAL A 100 -19.04 -1.21 15.67
CA VAL A 100 -20.43 -0.80 15.63
C VAL A 100 -20.98 -1.00 14.23
N ALA A 101 -22.13 -1.69 14.13
CA ALA A 101 -22.94 -1.80 12.92
C ALA A 101 -23.66 -0.46 12.64
N ALA A 102 -22.89 0.63 12.57
CA ALA A 102 -23.38 1.92 12.13
C ALA A 102 -23.41 1.94 10.60
N GLU A 103 -24.44 2.56 10.03
CA GLU A 103 -24.46 2.95 8.62
C GLU A 103 -23.14 3.68 8.27
N LEU A 104 -22.67 3.53 7.03
CA LEU A 104 -21.50 4.28 6.56
C LEU A 104 -21.74 5.78 6.84
N PRO A 105 -20.76 6.50 7.39
CA PRO A 105 -20.95 7.90 7.73
C PRO A 105 -21.35 8.68 6.46
N PRO A 106 -22.32 9.62 6.56
CA PRO A 106 -22.75 10.38 5.42
C PRO A 106 -21.58 11.23 4.91
N ARG A 107 -21.13 10.98 3.67
CA ARG A 107 -20.22 11.91 3.01
C ARG A 107 -20.90 13.27 2.84
N PRO A 108 -20.14 14.37 2.92
CA PRO A 108 -18.67 14.46 3.00
C PRO A 108 -18.09 14.52 4.43
N VAL A 109 -18.86 14.19 5.46
CA VAL A 109 -18.47 14.37 6.88
C VAL A 109 -17.41 13.35 7.33
N LEU A 110 -16.40 13.82 8.06
CA LEU A 110 -15.43 12.95 8.74
C LEU A 110 -16.01 12.39 10.04
N ASP A 111 -16.14 11.07 10.12
CA ASP A 111 -16.54 10.40 11.35
C ASP A 111 -15.43 10.42 12.42
N LYS A 112 -15.82 10.04 13.64
CA LYS A 112 -14.91 10.08 14.80
C LYS A 112 -13.67 9.19 14.60
N ASP A 113 -13.84 8.02 13.97
CA ASP A 113 -12.76 7.05 13.76
C ASP A 113 -11.73 7.62 12.76
N THR A 114 -12.20 8.24 11.67
CA THR A 114 -11.35 8.88 10.66
C THR A 114 -10.63 10.10 11.24
N ARG A 115 -11.33 10.95 12.01
CA ARG A 115 -10.70 12.10 12.70
C ARG A 115 -9.60 11.63 13.66
N HIS A 116 -9.85 10.58 14.44
CA HIS A 116 -8.84 10.01 15.32
C HIS A 116 -7.64 9.46 14.55
N ALA A 117 -7.88 8.72 13.46
CA ALA A 117 -6.82 8.20 12.61
C ALA A 117 -5.94 9.32 12.00
N LEU A 118 -6.55 10.43 11.56
CA LEU A 118 -5.83 11.59 11.05
C LEU A 118 -4.91 12.20 12.13
N LEU A 119 -5.40 12.34 13.37
CA LEU A 119 -4.64 12.91 14.48
C LEU A 119 -3.42 12.05 14.86
N GLU A 120 -3.58 10.72 14.90
CA GLU A 120 -2.49 9.79 15.15
C GLU A 120 -1.46 9.78 14.01
N THR A 121 -1.93 9.89 12.76
CA THR A 121 -1.09 9.81 11.56
C THR A 121 -0.29 11.09 11.29
N PHE A 122 -0.85 12.24 11.70
CA PHE A 122 -0.29 13.57 11.50
C PHE A 122 -0.19 14.32 12.84
N PRO A 123 0.72 13.88 13.74
CA PRO A 123 0.89 14.51 15.04
C PRO A 123 1.24 16.00 14.89
N GLY A 124 0.65 16.83 15.76
CA GLY A 124 0.84 18.29 15.72
C GLY A 124 0.00 19.04 14.68
N ARG A 125 -0.86 18.35 13.91
CA ARG A 125 -1.75 18.96 12.90
C ARG A 125 -3.21 19.08 13.35
N ALA A 126 -3.48 19.00 14.65
CA ALA A 126 -4.85 19.00 15.20
C ALA A 126 -5.71 20.19 14.72
N THR A 127 -5.18 21.40 14.74
CA THR A 127 -5.90 22.60 14.29
C THR A 127 -6.25 22.58 12.79
N VAL A 128 -5.37 22.00 11.97
CA VAL A 128 -5.61 21.82 10.53
C VAL A 128 -6.71 20.78 10.31
N ILE A 129 -6.64 19.66 11.01
CA ILE A 129 -7.64 18.57 10.94
C ILE A 129 -9.01 19.06 11.41
N ASP A 130 -9.07 19.83 12.50
CA ASP A 130 -10.33 20.39 13.02
C ASP A 130 -10.98 21.36 12.02
N ARG A 131 -10.17 22.21 11.36
CA ARG A 131 -10.68 23.13 10.33
C ARG A 131 -11.15 22.40 9.06
N LEU A 132 -10.40 21.40 8.59
CA LEU A 132 -10.81 20.54 7.47
C LEU A 132 -12.15 19.86 7.75
N ALA A 133 -12.28 19.27 8.94
CA ALA A 133 -13.52 18.67 9.43
C ALA A 133 -14.68 19.68 9.45
N GLN A 134 -14.46 20.87 10.00
CA GLN A 134 -15.48 21.92 10.06
C GLN A 134 -15.96 22.33 8.66
N LEU A 135 -15.06 22.47 7.70
CA LEU A 135 -15.39 22.83 6.31
C LEU A 135 -16.25 21.74 5.64
N LEU A 136 -15.91 20.46 5.85
CA LEU A 136 -16.70 19.32 5.36
C LEU A 136 -18.09 19.24 6.03
N ASP A 137 -18.19 19.61 7.30
CA ASP A 137 -19.47 19.65 8.02
C ASP A 137 -20.37 20.80 7.53
N GLN A 138 -19.79 21.97 7.26
CA GLN A 138 -20.52 23.19 6.93
C GLN A 138 -20.86 23.34 5.44
N GLN A 139 -20.03 22.78 4.56
CA GLN A 139 -20.16 22.85 3.09
C GLN A 139 -20.51 24.26 2.58
N PRO A 140 -19.71 25.29 2.92
CA PRO A 140 -19.97 26.64 2.46
C PRO A 140 -20.02 26.72 0.93
N ARG A 141 -20.84 27.65 0.41
CA ARG A 141 -21.06 27.84 -1.03
C ARG A 141 -19.99 28.69 -1.70
N GLU A 142 -19.14 29.35 -0.93
CA GLU A 142 -18.13 30.27 -1.42
C GLU A 142 -16.92 29.49 -1.96
N GLU A 143 -16.52 29.76 -3.21
CA GLU A 143 -15.38 29.09 -3.86
C GLU A 143 -14.07 29.28 -3.07
N ALA A 144 -13.93 30.41 -2.38
CA ALA A 144 -12.77 30.72 -1.53
C ALA A 144 -12.59 29.70 -0.39
N GLU A 145 -13.68 29.13 0.15
CA GLU A 145 -13.62 28.14 1.23
C GLU A 145 -13.16 26.77 0.71
N LEU A 146 -13.53 26.41 -0.52
CA LEU A 146 -13.00 25.21 -1.18
C LEU A 146 -11.50 25.38 -1.48
N ALA A 147 -11.08 26.58 -1.90
CA ALA A 147 -9.66 26.89 -2.05
C ALA A 147 -8.89 26.83 -0.70
N GLU A 148 -9.48 27.34 0.39
CA GLU A 148 -8.93 27.16 1.75
C GLU A 148 -8.79 25.69 2.10
N PHE A 149 -9.82 24.87 1.84
CA PHE A 149 -9.79 23.44 2.09
C PHE A 149 -8.57 22.78 1.41
N GLY A 150 -8.35 23.04 0.12
CA GLY A 150 -7.19 22.51 -0.60
C GLY A 150 -5.85 22.96 -0.01
N ARG A 151 -5.72 24.23 0.42
CA ARG A 151 -4.51 24.70 1.11
C ARG A 151 -4.28 23.96 2.43
N LEU A 152 -5.34 23.66 3.17
CA LEU A 152 -5.24 22.90 4.43
C LEU A 152 -4.88 21.44 4.18
N VAL A 153 -5.40 20.80 3.14
CA VAL A 153 -4.97 19.45 2.72
C VAL A 153 -3.49 19.45 2.42
N ARG A 154 -3.00 20.44 1.65
CA ARG A 154 -1.57 20.59 1.33
C ARG A 154 -0.73 20.76 2.59
N LEU A 155 -1.14 21.64 3.50
CA LEU A 155 -0.46 21.86 4.78
C LEU A 155 -0.43 20.61 5.67
N LEU A 156 -1.49 19.80 5.64
CA LEU A 156 -1.58 18.54 6.38
C LEU A 156 -0.54 17.52 5.87
N VAL A 157 -0.43 17.38 4.55
CA VAL A 157 0.39 16.34 3.89
C VAL A 157 1.79 16.82 3.53
N GLU A 158 2.05 18.11 3.74
CA GLU A 158 3.15 18.89 3.19
C GLU A 158 4.49 18.18 3.29
N VAL A 159 5.20 18.20 2.17
CA VAL A 159 6.57 17.73 2.00
C VAL A 159 7.43 18.98 1.89
N VAL A 160 8.62 19.00 2.49
CA VAL A 160 9.62 20.03 2.18
C VAL A 160 10.23 19.72 0.80
N PRO A 161 9.96 20.50 -0.27
CA PRO A 161 10.61 20.33 -1.56
C PRO A 161 11.88 21.22 -1.61
N PRO A 162 12.93 20.85 -2.37
CA PRO A 162 13.26 19.53 -2.89
C PRO A 162 14.04 18.72 -1.83
N GLY A 163 13.45 17.65 -1.31
CA GLY A 163 14.08 16.77 -0.32
C GLY A 163 14.14 15.31 -0.78
N PRO A 164 15.03 14.47 -0.19
CA PRO A 164 15.04 13.01 -0.40
C PRO A 164 13.66 12.35 -0.22
N GLN A 165 12.78 13.00 0.55
CA GLN A 165 11.39 12.61 0.78
C GLN A 165 10.54 12.58 -0.49
N ALA A 166 10.83 13.42 -1.49
CA ALA A 166 10.10 13.43 -2.77
C ALA A 166 10.34 12.14 -3.56
N LEU A 167 11.56 11.61 -3.55
CA LEU A 167 11.93 10.37 -4.25
C LEU A 167 11.22 9.12 -3.67
N PHE A 168 10.82 9.15 -2.41
CA PHE A 168 10.06 8.06 -1.80
C PHE A 168 8.59 8.05 -2.19
N ALA A 169 8.05 9.17 -2.70
CA ALA A 169 6.70 9.26 -3.23
C ALA A 169 6.61 8.93 -4.73
N ALA A 170 7.70 9.14 -5.47
CA ALA A 170 7.77 8.92 -6.91
C ALA A 170 7.60 7.44 -7.29
N ASP A 171 6.93 7.16 -8.41
CA ASP A 171 6.91 5.81 -9.01
C ASP A 171 7.92 5.63 -10.13
N THR A 172 8.33 6.73 -10.75
CA THR A 172 9.26 6.75 -11.88
C THR A 172 10.36 7.78 -11.64
N LEU A 173 11.51 7.57 -12.29
CA LEU A 173 12.66 8.46 -12.25
C LEU A 173 13.16 8.67 -13.67
N ALA A 174 13.37 9.93 -14.06
CA ALA A 174 14.04 10.32 -15.30
C ALA A 174 15.40 10.94 -14.95
N GLU A 175 16.48 10.45 -15.57
CA GLU A 175 17.81 11.00 -15.32
C GLU A 175 17.91 12.46 -15.80
N GLY A 176 18.38 13.35 -14.92
CA GLY A 176 18.67 14.74 -15.27
C GLY A 176 17.45 15.66 -15.44
N VAL A 177 16.24 15.20 -15.11
CA VAL A 177 15.01 16.01 -15.17
C VAL A 177 14.53 16.30 -13.74
N PRO A 178 14.36 17.59 -13.35
CA PRO A 178 13.70 17.92 -12.09
C PRO A 178 12.31 17.29 -12.02
N GLN A 179 11.94 16.72 -10.88
CA GLN A 179 10.56 16.25 -10.69
C GLN A 179 9.66 17.44 -10.43
N ASP A 180 8.61 17.57 -11.25
CA ASP A 180 7.56 18.58 -11.04
C ASP A 180 6.79 18.27 -9.75
N GLU A 181 6.25 19.31 -9.13
CA GLU A 181 5.42 19.14 -7.94
C GLU A 181 4.08 18.47 -8.34
N PRO A 182 3.63 17.44 -7.60
CA PRO A 182 2.35 16.78 -7.84
C PRO A 182 1.17 17.76 -8.01
N GLU A 183 0.28 17.52 -8.96
CA GLU A 183 -0.95 18.31 -9.17
C GLU A 183 -1.85 18.32 -7.92
N ILE A 184 -1.90 17.25 -7.14
CA ILE A 184 -2.62 17.23 -5.85
C ILE A 184 -2.05 18.25 -4.83
N LEU A 185 -0.79 18.64 -5.00
CA LEU A 185 -0.10 19.62 -4.16
C LEU A 185 -0.06 21.04 -4.77
N ALA A 186 -0.17 21.17 -6.09
CA ALA A 186 0.01 22.44 -6.79
C ALA A 186 -1.20 22.91 -7.64
N GLY A 187 -2.12 22.02 -7.99
CA GLY A 187 -3.22 22.25 -8.93
C GLY A 187 -4.34 23.14 -8.39
N ASP A 188 -5.35 23.40 -9.23
CA ASP A 188 -6.55 24.14 -8.81
C ASP A 188 -7.48 23.25 -7.97
N THR A 189 -7.82 23.67 -6.75
CA THR A 189 -8.59 22.84 -5.82
C THR A 189 -9.99 22.52 -6.32
N ALA A 190 -10.67 23.49 -6.94
CA ALA A 190 -12.03 23.28 -7.43
C ALA A 190 -12.06 22.23 -8.55
N THR A 191 -11.14 22.34 -9.50
CA THR A 191 -10.96 21.36 -10.59
C THR A 191 -10.70 19.95 -10.04
N LEU A 192 -9.76 19.81 -9.09
CA LEU A 192 -9.45 18.51 -8.48
C LEU A 192 -10.68 17.91 -7.77
N CYS A 193 -11.42 18.73 -7.01
CA CYS A 193 -12.62 18.26 -6.31
C CYS A 193 -13.72 17.83 -7.30
N GLU A 194 -13.94 18.56 -8.38
CA GLU A 194 -14.91 18.16 -9.40
C GLU A 194 -14.57 16.81 -10.05
N GLU A 195 -13.30 16.60 -10.39
CA GLU A 195 -12.84 15.33 -10.98
C GLU A 195 -13.03 14.16 -10.00
N PHE A 196 -12.67 14.35 -8.74
CA PHE A 196 -12.88 13.33 -7.71
C PHE A 196 -14.36 13.05 -7.46
N ALA A 197 -15.21 14.09 -7.37
CA ALA A 197 -16.64 13.94 -7.17
C ALA A 197 -17.29 13.10 -8.30
N ARG A 198 -16.85 13.32 -9.56
CA ARG A 198 -17.30 12.52 -10.71
C ARG A 198 -16.85 11.06 -10.62
N ALA A 199 -15.58 10.82 -10.27
CA ALA A 199 -15.04 9.46 -10.15
C ALA A 199 -15.75 8.67 -9.04
N VAL A 200 -15.99 9.29 -7.89
CA VAL A 200 -16.72 8.70 -6.76
C VAL A 200 -18.16 8.36 -7.16
N ALA A 201 -18.87 9.28 -7.82
CA ALA A 201 -20.24 9.05 -8.26
C ALA A 201 -20.35 7.84 -9.23
N GLN A 202 -19.39 7.68 -10.14
CA GLN A 202 -19.35 6.55 -11.06
C GLN A 202 -19.12 5.20 -10.37
N LEU A 203 -18.34 5.16 -9.28
CA LEU A 203 -18.11 3.93 -8.53
C LEU A 203 -19.34 3.47 -7.73
N GLU A 204 -20.19 4.41 -7.33
CA GLU A 204 -21.40 4.12 -6.53
C GLU A 204 -22.62 3.77 -7.36
N ASP A 205 -22.67 4.24 -8.61
CA ASP A 205 -23.73 3.92 -9.55
C ASP A 205 -23.15 3.62 -10.94
N PRO A 206 -22.52 2.43 -11.11
CA PRO A 206 -21.90 2.05 -12.38
C PRO A 206 -22.89 2.00 -13.55
N ASP A 207 -24.16 1.69 -13.24
CA ASP A 207 -25.25 1.53 -14.21
C ASP A 207 -26.01 2.84 -14.50
N GLY A 208 -25.67 3.95 -13.82
CA GLY A 208 -26.24 5.28 -14.07
C GLY A 208 -27.74 5.41 -13.77
N MET A 209 -28.27 4.58 -12.87
CA MET A 209 -29.70 4.52 -12.53
C MET A 209 -30.16 5.69 -11.64
N ARG A 210 -29.25 6.44 -11.00
CA ARG A 210 -29.53 7.58 -10.10
C ARG A 210 -29.60 8.94 -10.81
N GLY A 211 -29.80 8.99 -12.12
CA GLY A 211 -30.11 10.25 -12.83
C GLY A 211 -29.01 11.33 -12.78
N PHE A 212 -29.23 12.43 -13.51
CA PHE A 212 -28.27 13.52 -13.71
C PHE A 212 -28.17 14.48 -12.49
N ALA A 213 -27.74 13.99 -11.33
CA ALA A 213 -27.36 14.86 -10.23
C ALA A 213 -25.99 15.51 -10.52
N LEU A 214 -25.87 16.83 -10.34
CA LEU A 214 -24.58 17.50 -10.38
C LEU A 214 -23.72 16.98 -9.21
N PRO A 215 -22.45 16.58 -9.44
CA PRO A 215 -21.57 16.11 -8.37
C PRO A 215 -21.39 17.20 -7.30
N ASN A 216 -21.54 16.84 -6.02
CA ASN A 216 -21.26 17.76 -4.92
C ASN A 216 -19.74 17.99 -4.82
N PRO A 217 -19.22 19.22 -4.99
CA PRO A 217 -17.79 19.47 -4.88
C PRO A 217 -17.21 19.11 -3.51
N TRP A 218 -18.03 19.10 -2.45
CA TRP A 218 -17.58 18.70 -1.12
C TRP A 218 -17.38 17.17 -0.97
N ASP A 219 -18.07 16.34 -1.75
CA ASP A 219 -17.73 14.92 -1.86
C ASP A 219 -16.35 14.75 -2.51
N GLY A 220 -16.06 15.59 -3.51
CA GLY A 220 -14.74 15.73 -4.10
C GLY A 220 -13.67 16.22 -3.14
N ALA A 221 -14.01 17.15 -2.24
CA ALA A 221 -13.13 17.65 -1.19
C ALA A 221 -12.78 16.55 -0.18
N HIS A 222 -13.77 15.76 0.24
CA HIS A 222 -13.52 14.58 1.09
C HIS A 222 -12.55 13.60 0.42
N GLU A 223 -12.75 13.34 -0.88
CA GLU A 223 -11.85 12.48 -1.65
C GLU A 223 -10.46 13.10 -1.85
N LEU A 224 -10.35 14.41 -2.06
CA LEU A 224 -9.07 15.13 -2.13
C LEU A 224 -8.27 14.94 -0.82
N LEU A 225 -8.92 15.07 0.34
CA LEU A 225 -8.29 14.81 1.63
C LEU A 225 -7.82 13.35 1.77
N ARG A 226 -8.63 12.39 1.30
CA ARG A 226 -8.27 10.97 1.28
C ARG A 226 -7.04 10.73 0.40
N GLN A 227 -7.03 11.23 -0.83
CA GLN A 227 -5.93 11.03 -1.77
C GLN A 227 -4.65 11.76 -1.33
N GLY A 228 -4.77 12.96 -0.74
CA GLY A 228 -3.62 13.65 -0.13
C GLY A 228 -3.00 12.82 1.00
N THR A 229 -3.85 12.22 1.84
CA THR A 229 -3.40 11.32 2.90
C THR A 229 -2.70 10.08 2.33
N TYR A 230 -3.24 9.44 1.30
CA TYR A 230 -2.60 8.30 0.64
C TYR A 230 -1.29 8.66 -0.04
N TYR A 231 -1.17 9.86 -0.61
CA TYR A 231 0.11 10.35 -1.12
C TYR A 231 1.17 10.42 0.00
N ALA A 232 0.78 10.89 1.20
CA ALA A 232 1.67 10.85 2.37
C ALA A 232 2.02 9.40 2.78
N MET A 233 1.08 8.46 2.68
CA MET A 233 1.34 7.04 2.99
C MET A 233 2.27 6.39 1.98
N LYS A 234 2.09 6.64 0.68
CA LYS A 234 2.96 6.18 -0.41
C LYS A 234 4.41 6.59 -0.15
N ARG A 235 4.61 7.86 0.19
CA ARG A 235 5.92 8.41 0.56
C ARG A 235 6.50 7.71 1.78
N ARG A 236 5.73 7.64 2.86
CA ARG A 236 6.16 7.05 4.13
C ARG A 236 6.50 5.57 3.99
N ALA A 237 5.75 4.81 3.18
CA ALA A 237 6.06 3.43 2.86
C ALA A 237 7.45 3.30 2.20
N GLY A 238 7.80 4.21 1.28
CA GLY A 238 9.15 4.27 0.71
C GLY A 238 10.23 4.56 1.75
N THR A 239 10.01 5.56 2.60
CA THR A 239 10.93 5.94 3.70
C THR A 239 11.13 4.79 4.68
N VAL A 240 10.05 4.25 5.25
CA VAL A 240 10.10 3.15 6.23
C VAL A 240 10.67 1.88 5.61
N GLY A 241 10.36 1.61 4.35
CA GLY A 241 10.92 0.50 3.60
C GLY A 241 12.44 0.60 3.51
N GLU A 242 12.95 1.66 2.89
CA GLU A 242 14.38 1.81 2.61
C GLU A 242 15.21 2.10 3.87
N ARG A 243 14.76 3.03 4.73
CA ARG A 243 15.54 3.49 5.88
C ARG A 243 15.30 2.67 7.15
N GLY A 244 14.15 2.02 7.25
CA GLY A 244 13.79 1.18 8.39
C GLY A 244 13.97 -0.30 8.09
N LEU A 245 12.99 -0.91 7.42
CA LEU A 245 12.90 -2.36 7.25
C LEU A 245 14.12 -2.95 6.55
N GLY A 246 14.61 -2.31 5.47
CA GLY A 246 15.81 -2.76 4.75
C GLY A 246 17.06 -2.83 5.65
N ARG A 247 17.26 -1.81 6.49
CA ARG A 247 18.37 -1.77 7.47
C ARG A 247 18.20 -2.81 8.57
N ALA A 248 16.98 -2.99 9.08
CA ALA A 248 16.69 -4.01 10.09
C ALA A 248 16.94 -5.43 9.56
N ILE A 249 16.61 -5.70 8.29
CA ILE A 249 16.94 -6.98 7.63
C ILE A 249 18.45 -7.13 7.46
N GLY A 250 19.17 -6.06 7.12
CA GLY A 250 20.64 -6.07 7.10
C GLY A 250 21.24 -6.48 8.44
N GLN A 251 20.80 -5.87 9.54
CA GLN A 251 21.23 -6.22 10.89
C GLN A 251 20.87 -7.67 11.25
N LEU A 252 19.69 -8.14 10.85
CA LEU A 252 19.30 -9.54 10.99
C LEU A 252 20.23 -10.48 10.22
N ALA A 253 20.59 -10.14 8.99
CA ALA A 253 21.48 -10.95 8.16
C ALA A 253 22.87 -11.09 8.78
N GLU A 254 23.39 -10.04 9.43
CA GLU A 254 24.66 -10.11 10.14
C GLU A 254 24.60 -10.96 11.41
N ARG A 255 23.49 -10.94 12.15
CA ARG A 255 23.36 -11.57 13.48
C ARG A 255 22.84 -12.99 13.41
N ALA A 256 22.06 -13.28 12.37
CA ALA A 256 21.44 -14.56 12.11
C ALA A 256 21.55 -14.90 10.60
N PRO A 257 22.77 -15.10 10.05
CA PRO A 257 22.97 -15.38 8.63
C PRO A 257 22.28 -16.68 8.16
N GLY A 258 21.93 -17.55 9.10
CA GLY A 258 21.13 -18.75 8.87
C GLY A 258 19.61 -18.51 8.82
N VAL A 259 19.11 -17.28 8.87
CA VAL A 259 17.67 -17.00 8.74
C VAL A 259 17.34 -16.60 7.30
N ARG A 260 16.32 -17.23 6.72
CA ARG A 260 15.73 -16.92 5.43
C ARG A 260 14.57 -15.96 5.66
N VAL A 261 14.53 -14.84 4.96
CA VAL A 261 13.49 -13.82 5.12
C VAL A 261 12.52 -13.87 3.94
N HIS A 262 11.23 -13.94 4.23
CA HIS A 262 10.15 -13.95 3.24
C HIS A 262 9.30 -12.70 3.47
N LEU A 263 9.41 -11.74 2.55
CA LEU A 263 8.68 -10.47 2.67
C LEU A 263 7.30 -10.62 2.05
N VAL A 264 6.29 -10.20 2.78
CA VAL A 264 4.92 -10.06 2.32
C VAL A 264 4.50 -8.63 2.53
N GLY A 265 3.89 -8.01 1.53
CA GLY A 265 3.35 -6.67 1.66
C GLY A 265 2.00 -6.57 0.99
N HIS A 266 1.06 -5.90 1.66
CA HIS A 266 -0.28 -5.61 1.12
C HIS A 266 -0.43 -4.12 0.83
N SER A 267 -1.05 -3.72 -0.28
CA SER A 267 -1.30 -2.30 -0.61
C SER A 267 -0.03 -1.45 -0.47
N PHE A 268 0.02 -0.38 0.34
CA PHE A 268 1.27 0.38 0.57
C PHE A 268 2.35 -0.40 1.32
N GLY A 269 1.99 -1.46 2.05
CA GLY A 269 2.92 -2.41 2.64
C GLY A 269 3.69 -3.19 1.57
N ALA A 270 3.08 -3.41 0.40
CA ALA A 270 3.77 -3.97 -0.78
C ALA A 270 4.85 -3.00 -1.30
N ARG A 271 4.54 -1.69 -1.33
CA ARG A 271 5.54 -0.65 -1.63
C ARG A 271 6.65 -0.66 -0.57
N LEU A 272 6.29 -0.71 0.71
CA LEU A 272 7.23 -0.71 1.83
C LEU A 272 8.24 -1.87 1.72
N VAL A 273 7.78 -3.11 1.55
CA VAL A 273 8.69 -4.26 1.42
C VAL A 273 9.50 -4.21 0.13
N SER A 274 8.99 -3.57 -0.93
CA SER A 274 9.74 -3.37 -2.17
C SER A 274 10.87 -2.34 -1.99
N PHE A 275 10.61 -1.24 -1.28
CA PHE A 275 11.65 -0.27 -0.92
C PHE A 275 12.65 -0.82 0.11
N ALA A 276 12.26 -1.81 0.93
CA ALA A 276 13.21 -2.52 1.78
C ALA A 276 14.35 -3.16 0.98
N LEU A 277 14.11 -3.59 -0.27
CA LEU A 277 15.15 -4.12 -1.16
C LEU A 277 16.22 -3.07 -1.53
N ARG A 278 15.84 -1.79 -1.64
CA ARG A 278 16.77 -0.66 -1.80
C ARG A 278 17.58 -0.40 -0.54
N GLY A 279 16.97 -0.61 0.63
CA GLY A 279 17.59 -0.41 1.93
C GLY A 279 18.51 -1.53 2.41
N LEU A 280 18.53 -2.67 1.72
CA LEU A 280 19.41 -3.79 2.06
C LEU A 280 20.88 -3.36 1.89
N PRO A 281 21.78 -3.68 2.83
CA PRO A 281 23.22 -3.52 2.63
C PRO A 281 23.75 -4.35 1.44
N GLU A 282 24.92 -3.97 0.91
CA GLU A 282 25.58 -4.75 -0.15
C GLU A 282 25.95 -6.16 0.36
N GLY A 283 25.86 -7.18 -0.51
CA GLY A 283 26.15 -8.58 -0.15
C GLY A 283 25.08 -9.29 0.70
N VAL A 284 23.99 -8.62 1.07
CA VAL A 284 22.88 -9.27 1.80
C VAL A 284 21.99 -10.05 0.83
N HIS A 285 21.90 -11.36 1.06
CA HIS A 285 21.11 -12.31 0.25
C HIS A 285 20.07 -13.09 1.09
N THR A 286 19.72 -12.61 2.28
CA THR A 286 18.81 -13.31 3.20
C THR A 286 17.35 -13.28 2.75
N VAL A 287 16.95 -12.32 1.91
CA VAL A 287 15.59 -12.24 1.34
C VAL A 287 15.43 -13.31 0.26
N LYS A 288 14.58 -14.31 0.53
CA LYS A 288 14.37 -15.49 -0.33
C LYS A 288 13.10 -15.44 -1.15
N SER A 289 12.17 -14.56 -0.80
CA SER A 289 10.98 -14.31 -1.61
C SER A 289 10.35 -12.97 -1.22
N VAL A 290 9.66 -12.37 -2.18
CA VAL A 290 8.79 -11.22 -1.96
C VAL A 290 7.42 -11.54 -2.53
N THR A 291 6.36 -11.38 -1.76
CA THR A 291 4.96 -11.53 -2.21
C THR A 291 4.22 -10.22 -2.00
N LEU A 292 3.77 -9.62 -3.10
CA LEU A 292 3.02 -8.37 -3.14
C LEU A 292 1.54 -8.71 -3.32
N LEU A 293 0.71 -8.40 -2.33
CA LEU A 293 -0.73 -8.65 -2.34
C LEU A 293 -1.44 -7.32 -2.65
N GLN A 294 -2.07 -7.21 -3.81
CA GLN A 294 -2.80 -6.00 -4.21
C GLN A 294 -1.90 -4.75 -4.04
N GLY A 295 -0.73 -4.72 -4.68
CA GLY A 295 0.25 -3.65 -4.46
C GLY A 295 -0.25 -2.28 -4.94
N ALA A 296 -0.34 -1.32 -4.02
CA ALA A 296 -0.82 0.04 -4.27
C ALA A 296 0.32 0.99 -4.69
N PHE A 297 1.00 0.63 -5.78
CA PHE A 297 2.03 1.45 -6.43
C PHE A 297 2.18 1.04 -7.90
N SER A 298 2.86 1.86 -8.71
CA SER A 298 2.88 1.70 -10.16
C SER A 298 3.29 0.31 -10.62
N HIS A 299 2.56 -0.23 -11.59
CA HIS A 299 2.91 -1.45 -12.31
C HIS A 299 4.24 -1.40 -13.05
N TYR A 300 4.79 -0.20 -13.29
CA TYR A 300 6.10 0.01 -13.89
C TYR A 300 7.22 0.22 -12.88
N ALA A 301 6.97 0.11 -11.57
CA ALA A 301 7.96 0.46 -10.56
C ALA A 301 9.29 -0.31 -10.68
N PHE A 302 9.28 -1.54 -11.24
CA PHE A 302 10.47 -2.36 -11.47
C PHE A 302 11.01 -2.30 -12.90
N ALA A 303 10.32 -1.60 -13.81
CA ALA A 303 10.68 -1.53 -15.22
C ALA A 303 11.97 -0.71 -15.41
N ALA A 304 12.92 -1.24 -16.17
CA ALA A 304 14.15 -0.51 -16.49
C ALA A 304 13.88 0.70 -17.41
N ARG A 305 12.83 0.63 -18.22
CA ARG A 305 12.37 1.72 -19.09
C ARG A 305 10.84 1.71 -19.17
N LEU A 306 10.23 2.89 -19.17
CA LEU A 306 8.79 3.01 -19.36
C LEU A 306 8.43 2.82 -20.85
N PRO A 307 7.33 2.12 -21.18
CA PRO A 307 6.88 1.98 -22.57
C PRO A 307 6.59 3.32 -23.27
N HIS A 308 6.16 4.32 -22.49
CA HIS A 308 5.74 5.64 -22.98
C HIS A 308 6.82 6.73 -22.82
N ASP A 309 7.90 6.47 -22.07
CA ASP A 309 9.07 7.35 -22.00
C ASP A 309 10.35 6.52 -21.77
N PRO A 310 11.09 6.20 -22.85
CA PRO A 310 12.30 5.39 -22.76
C PRO A 310 13.46 6.03 -21.96
N ARG A 311 13.36 7.31 -21.61
CA ARG A 311 14.35 8.03 -20.77
C ARG A 311 14.08 7.87 -19.28
N ALA A 312 12.89 7.41 -18.91
CA ALA A 312 12.49 7.17 -17.54
C ALA A 312 12.42 5.67 -17.24
N GLY A 313 12.68 5.31 -15.99
CA GLY A 313 12.51 3.96 -15.45
C GLY A 313 11.69 3.99 -14.17
N GLY A 314 11.30 2.82 -13.69
CA GLY A 314 10.64 2.68 -12.39
C GLY A 314 11.59 3.00 -11.23
N VAL A 315 11.06 3.55 -10.16
CA VAL A 315 11.82 3.93 -8.94
C VAL A 315 12.51 2.75 -8.23
N LEU A 316 12.07 1.53 -8.52
CA LEU A 316 12.59 0.26 -8.00
C LEU A 316 13.27 -0.57 -9.10
N GLN A 317 13.66 0.04 -10.23
CA GLN A 317 14.32 -0.68 -11.32
C GLN A 317 15.53 -1.50 -10.82
N GLY A 318 15.59 -2.77 -11.20
CA GLY A 318 16.67 -3.68 -10.82
C GLY A 318 16.61 -4.22 -9.39
N GLN A 319 15.74 -3.68 -8.53
CA GLN A 319 15.66 -4.09 -7.12
C GLN A 319 15.07 -5.49 -6.93
N GLN A 320 14.28 -5.97 -7.88
CA GLN A 320 13.82 -7.36 -7.92
C GLN A 320 14.99 -8.37 -7.97
N ASN A 321 16.17 -7.96 -8.47
CA ASN A 321 17.37 -8.80 -8.52
C ASN A 321 18.04 -8.98 -7.15
N ARG A 322 17.59 -8.24 -6.12
CA ARG A 322 18.06 -8.36 -4.73
C ARG A 322 17.42 -9.55 -4.01
N VAL A 323 16.40 -10.16 -4.61
CA VAL A 323 15.70 -11.33 -4.06
C VAL A 323 16.41 -12.60 -4.51
N ASP A 324 16.87 -13.42 -3.58
CA ASP A 324 17.39 -14.77 -3.86
C ASP A 324 16.21 -15.77 -4.00
N GLY A 325 15.34 -15.47 -4.97
CA GLY A 325 14.09 -16.17 -5.23
C GLY A 325 13.10 -15.32 -6.02
N PRO A 326 11.81 -15.69 -6.06
CA PRO A 326 10.81 -14.98 -6.86
C PRO A 326 10.29 -13.70 -6.17
N LEU A 327 9.95 -12.72 -6.99
CA LEU A 327 9.05 -11.62 -6.64
C LEU A 327 7.68 -11.92 -7.24
N VAL A 328 6.71 -12.23 -6.40
CA VAL A 328 5.36 -12.63 -6.78
C VAL A 328 4.42 -11.45 -6.58
N CYS A 329 3.75 -11.01 -7.63
CA CYS A 329 2.73 -9.98 -7.59
C CYS A 329 1.35 -10.61 -7.77
N CYS A 330 0.52 -10.56 -6.73
CA CYS A 330 -0.86 -11.00 -6.75
C CYS A 330 -1.77 -9.82 -7.03
N TYR A 331 -2.62 -9.96 -8.03
CA TYR A 331 -3.57 -8.94 -8.44
C TYR A 331 -4.99 -9.52 -8.55
N SER A 332 -5.99 -8.65 -8.51
CA SER A 332 -7.38 -9.04 -8.72
C SER A 332 -8.13 -7.98 -9.52
N SER A 333 -8.90 -8.43 -10.50
CA SER A 333 -9.83 -7.57 -11.25
C SER A 333 -10.98 -7.05 -10.39
N HIS A 334 -11.20 -7.60 -9.20
CA HIS A 334 -12.22 -7.15 -8.24
C HIS A 334 -11.73 -6.01 -7.32
N ASP A 335 -10.48 -5.58 -7.46
CA ASP A 335 -9.89 -4.47 -6.72
C ASP A 335 -10.18 -3.13 -7.41
N SER A 336 -11.28 -2.47 -7.00
CA SER A 336 -11.70 -1.19 -7.58
C SER A 336 -10.86 0.00 -7.10
N ALA A 337 -10.26 -0.08 -5.90
CA ALA A 337 -9.34 0.94 -5.42
C ALA A 337 -8.17 1.09 -6.39
N LEU A 338 -7.57 -0.03 -6.79
CA LEU A 338 -6.42 -0.05 -7.69
C LEU A 338 -6.80 0.07 -9.17
N GLY A 339 -7.99 -0.38 -9.55
CA GLY A 339 -8.49 -0.30 -10.93
C GLY A 339 -9.02 1.08 -11.34
N THR A 340 -9.37 1.97 -10.40
CA THR A 340 -10.06 3.24 -10.74
C THR A 340 -9.53 4.45 -9.97
N LEU A 341 -9.44 4.38 -8.64
CA LEU A 341 -8.98 5.53 -7.84
C LEU A 341 -7.47 5.74 -7.96
N TYR A 342 -6.71 4.65 -8.02
CA TYR A 342 -5.25 4.73 -8.14
C TYR A 342 -4.77 5.42 -9.44
N PRO A 343 -5.24 5.07 -10.65
CA PRO A 343 -4.78 5.74 -11.88
C PRO A 343 -5.09 7.23 -11.89
N LEU A 344 -6.25 7.63 -11.35
CA LEU A 344 -6.62 9.04 -11.20
C LEU A 344 -5.66 9.76 -10.23
N ALA A 345 -5.44 9.17 -9.06
CA ALA A 345 -4.54 9.73 -8.04
C ALA A 345 -3.08 9.77 -8.51
N SER A 346 -2.58 8.77 -9.25
CA SER A 346 -1.21 8.74 -9.78
C SER A 346 -1.01 9.79 -10.88
N ARG A 347 -2.00 10.01 -11.77
CA ARG A 347 -1.97 11.14 -12.71
C ARG A 347 -1.82 12.48 -11.96
N MET A 348 -2.66 12.69 -10.97
CA MET A 348 -2.63 13.91 -10.13
C MET A 348 -1.39 13.98 -9.23
N ALA A 349 -0.67 12.88 -9.01
CA ALA A 349 0.56 12.86 -8.22
C ALA A 349 1.78 13.36 -9.02
N GLY A 350 1.63 13.81 -10.26
CA GLY A 350 2.73 14.32 -11.08
C GLY A 350 3.56 13.22 -11.75
N ASP A 351 3.07 11.97 -11.82
CA ASP A 351 3.69 10.88 -12.61
C ASP A 351 3.54 11.11 -14.14
N ALA A 352 3.32 12.35 -14.59
CA ALA A 352 3.06 12.75 -15.96
C ALA A 352 4.08 13.78 -16.44
N GLN A 353 4.88 13.40 -17.45
CA GLN A 353 5.35 14.36 -18.45
C GLN A 353 4.36 14.33 -19.62
N GLY A 354 3.59 15.40 -19.80
CA GLY A 354 2.85 15.70 -21.03
C GLY A 354 1.44 15.10 -21.21
N VAL A 355 0.55 16.03 -21.60
CA VAL A 355 -0.76 15.92 -22.27
C VAL A 355 -2.01 15.65 -21.40
N ALA A 356 -2.91 16.63 -21.45
CA ALA A 356 -4.32 16.53 -21.06
C ALA A 356 -5.10 15.85 -22.20
N ASP A 357 -5.75 14.70 -21.94
CA ASP A 357 -6.99 14.37 -22.64
C ASP A 357 -7.79 13.23 -21.99
N PHE A 358 -9.10 13.32 -22.16
CA PHE A 358 -10.14 12.55 -21.48
C PHE A 358 -10.31 11.12 -22.01
N GLY A 359 -10.06 10.14 -21.13
CA GLY A 359 -10.29 8.69 -21.35
C GLY A 359 -10.10 7.91 -20.05
N ILE A 360 -10.87 8.27 -19.01
CA ILE A 360 -10.52 8.14 -17.58
C ILE A 360 -10.24 6.71 -17.08
N GLY A 361 -10.87 5.66 -17.63
CA GLY A 361 -10.67 4.29 -17.09
C GLY A 361 -9.51 3.54 -17.73
N ARG A 362 -9.66 3.19 -19.01
CA ARG A 362 -8.76 2.26 -19.71
C ARG A 362 -7.44 2.90 -20.15
N MET A 363 -7.49 4.16 -20.61
CA MET A 363 -6.29 4.88 -21.07
C MET A 363 -5.45 5.39 -19.90
N LEU A 364 -6.07 5.68 -18.75
CA LEU A 364 -5.31 5.95 -17.53
C LEU A 364 -4.64 4.67 -16.99
N GLY A 365 -5.32 3.52 -17.06
CA GLY A 365 -4.78 2.24 -16.61
C GLY A 365 -3.49 1.83 -17.31
N ASP A 366 -3.37 2.06 -18.63
CA ASP A 366 -2.19 1.65 -19.41
C ASP A 366 -0.90 2.40 -19.01
N ARG A 367 -1.03 3.65 -18.53
CA ARG A 367 0.11 4.51 -18.17
C ARG A 367 0.33 4.63 -16.66
N TRP A 368 -0.74 4.62 -15.87
CA TRP A 368 -0.76 4.88 -14.43
C TRP A 368 -1.39 3.74 -13.61
N GLY A 369 -1.37 2.51 -14.14
CA GLY A 369 -1.91 1.34 -13.46
C GLY A 369 -1.16 1.00 -12.17
N ALA A 370 -1.90 0.48 -11.19
CA ALA A 370 -1.31 -0.14 -10.00
C ALA A 370 -1.07 -1.63 -10.23
N MET A 371 0.06 -2.14 -9.76
CA MET A 371 0.39 -3.55 -9.94
C MET A 371 -0.59 -4.52 -9.26
N GLY A 372 -1.31 -4.07 -8.23
CA GLY A 372 -2.36 -4.89 -7.63
C GLY A 372 -3.62 -5.04 -8.48
N HIS A 373 -3.73 -4.29 -9.59
CA HIS A 373 -4.79 -4.43 -10.59
C HIS A 373 -4.39 -5.34 -11.75
N ASP A 374 -3.17 -5.20 -12.29
CA ASP A 374 -2.75 -5.86 -13.54
C ASP A 374 -1.34 -6.49 -13.49
N GLY A 375 -0.72 -6.55 -12.31
CA GLY A 375 0.59 -7.15 -12.08
C GLY A 375 1.76 -6.23 -12.42
N VAL A 376 2.97 -6.79 -12.37
CA VAL A 376 4.21 -6.10 -12.81
C VAL A 376 4.24 -6.01 -14.33
N GLN A 377 4.50 -4.81 -14.85
CA GLN A 377 4.54 -4.50 -16.28
C GLN A 377 5.94 -4.06 -16.73
N ALA A 378 6.22 -4.23 -18.03
CA ALA A 378 7.48 -3.84 -18.67
C ALA A 378 8.78 -4.36 -18.02
N VAL A 379 8.71 -5.48 -17.29
CA VAL A 379 9.89 -6.23 -16.81
C VAL A 379 10.05 -7.50 -17.66
N PRO A 380 11.09 -7.59 -18.51
CA PRO A 380 11.30 -8.76 -19.36
C PRO A 380 11.38 -10.07 -18.56
N GLY A 381 10.74 -11.12 -19.09
CA GLY A 381 10.73 -12.44 -18.46
C GLY A 381 9.71 -12.62 -17.33
N THR A 382 8.88 -11.61 -17.04
CA THR A 382 7.77 -11.74 -16.10
C THR A 382 6.78 -12.81 -16.56
N LYS A 383 6.59 -13.85 -15.75
CA LYS A 383 5.61 -14.91 -16.05
C LYS A 383 4.23 -14.52 -15.52
N ALA A 384 3.18 -14.96 -16.18
CA ALA A 384 1.80 -14.82 -15.71
C ALA A 384 1.19 -16.20 -15.43
N LEU A 385 0.57 -16.36 -14.26
CA LEU A 385 -0.07 -17.59 -13.82
C LEU A 385 -1.42 -17.26 -13.17
N LYS A 386 -2.36 -18.20 -13.17
CA LYS A 386 -3.50 -18.16 -12.25
C LYS A 386 -3.07 -18.71 -10.89
N LEU A 387 -3.71 -18.26 -9.81
CA LEU A 387 -3.41 -18.73 -8.46
C LEU A 387 -3.48 -20.26 -8.34
N ALA A 388 -4.51 -20.88 -8.92
CA ALA A 388 -4.65 -22.34 -8.91
C ALA A 388 -3.46 -23.04 -9.60
N ASP A 389 -3.02 -22.54 -10.75
CA ASP A 389 -1.89 -23.10 -11.49
C ASP A 389 -0.59 -22.92 -10.70
N ALA A 390 -0.34 -21.73 -10.15
CA ALA A 390 0.85 -21.45 -9.34
C ALA A 390 0.98 -22.38 -8.13
N LEU A 391 -0.15 -22.75 -7.51
CA LEU A 391 -0.18 -23.66 -6.37
C LEU A 391 0.01 -25.14 -6.74
N VAL A 392 -0.28 -25.52 -7.99
CA VAL A 392 -0.15 -26.92 -8.47
C VAL A 392 1.19 -27.14 -9.16
N THR A 393 1.57 -26.27 -10.10
CA THR A 393 2.79 -26.42 -10.90
C THR A 393 4.02 -25.83 -10.21
N GLY A 394 3.80 -25.03 -9.17
CA GLY A 394 4.85 -24.28 -8.49
C GLY A 394 5.21 -22.97 -9.19
N LEU A 395 5.98 -22.15 -8.48
CA LEU A 395 6.47 -20.86 -8.95
C LEU A 395 7.86 -20.98 -9.59
N PRO A 396 8.19 -20.09 -10.55
CA PRO A 396 9.55 -19.91 -11.04
C PRO A 396 10.58 -19.74 -9.92
N ALA A 397 11.81 -20.16 -10.21
CA ALA A 397 12.84 -20.14 -9.19
C ALA A 397 13.29 -18.72 -8.80
N GLN A 398 13.20 -17.78 -9.74
CA GLN A 398 13.66 -16.41 -9.60
C GLN A 398 12.90 -15.50 -10.58
N GLY A 399 13.01 -14.19 -10.38
CA GLY A 399 12.40 -13.17 -11.23
C GLY A 399 10.95 -12.84 -10.86
N CYS A 400 10.35 -11.95 -11.64
CA CYS A 400 8.99 -11.48 -11.43
C CYS A 400 7.95 -12.49 -11.92
N VAL A 401 6.88 -12.64 -11.15
CA VAL A 401 5.75 -13.52 -11.46
C VAL A 401 4.44 -12.82 -11.11
N ASN A 402 3.57 -12.64 -12.09
CA ASN A 402 2.21 -12.15 -11.91
C ASN A 402 1.28 -13.34 -11.64
N VAL A 403 0.52 -13.26 -10.56
CA VAL A 403 -0.46 -14.28 -10.16
C VAL A 403 -1.84 -13.64 -10.11
N ASP A 404 -2.70 -14.06 -11.03
CA ASP A 404 -4.13 -13.69 -11.01
C ASP A 404 -4.81 -14.41 -9.83
N ALA A 405 -5.22 -13.63 -8.83
CA ALA A 405 -5.87 -14.10 -7.62
C ALA A 405 -7.38 -13.82 -7.62
N ALA A 406 -7.98 -13.36 -8.73
CA ALA A 406 -9.37 -12.91 -8.79
C ALA A 406 -10.40 -13.99 -8.40
N ALA A 407 -10.07 -15.27 -8.58
CA ALA A 407 -10.93 -16.38 -8.15
C ALA A 407 -11.13 -16.45 -6.62
N VAL A 408 -10.17 -15.94 -5.86
CA VAL A 408 -10.13 -15.99 -4.38
C VAL A 408 -10.34 -14.60 -3.78
N VAL A 409 -9.60 -13.61 -4.28
CA VAL A 409 -9.67 -12.20 -3.86
C VAL A 409 -10.80 -11.52 -4.61
N ARG A 410 -12.01 -11.59 -4.06
CA ARG A 410 -13.24 -11.10 -4.71
C ARG A 410 -14.32 -10.58 -3.76
N ARG A 411 -14.11 -10.66 -2.44
CA ARG A 411 -15.05 -10.21 -1.42
C ARG A 411 -14.75 -8.77 -1.03
N GLY A 412 -15.76 -7.94 -0.87
CA GLY A 412 -15.61 -6.55 -0.44
C GLY A 412 -16.75 -5.68 -0.96
N GLY A 413 -16.59 -4.37 -0.88
CA GLY A 413 -17.60 -3.41 -1.32
C GLY A 413 -16.99 -2.08 -1.72
N PRO A 414 -17.75 -1.21 -2.42
CA PRO A 414 -17.30 0.13 -2.76
C PRO A 414 -16.86 0.93 -1.51
N PRO A 415 -15.90 1.87 -1.65
CA PRO A 415 -15.20 2.21 -2.89
C PRO A 415 -14.06 1.25 -3.25
N SER A 416 -13.59 0.43 -2.30
CA SER A 416 -12.31 -0.28 -2.41
C SER A 416 -12.41 -1.68 -3.04
N GLY A 417 -13.62 -2.26 -3.15
CA GLY A 417 -13.82 -3.58 -3.74
C GLY A 417 -13.11 -4.68 -2.95
N ALA A 418 -12.47 -5.62 -3.63
CA ALA A 418 -11.76 -6.74 -3.02
C ALA A 418 -10.36 -6.41 -2.47
N HIS A 419 -10.00 -5.13 -2.38
CA HIS A 419 -8.64 -4.70 -2.09
C HIS A 419 -8.08 -5.23 -0.76
N SER A 420 -8.92 -5.42 0.26
CA SER A 420 -8.51 -5.95 1.57
C SER A 420 -8.85 -7.43 1.78
N ASP A 421 -9.30 -8.15 0.74
CA ASP A 421 -9.66 -9.57 0.79
C ASP A 421 -8.44 -10.48 0.70
N ILE A 422 -7.54 -10.38 1.68
CA ILE A 422 -6.20 -10.99 1.63
C ILE A 422 -5.98 -12.14 2.61
N CYS A 423 -6.93 -12.38 3.52
CA CYS A 423 -6.83 -13.43 4.54
C CYS A 423 -7.37 -14.77 4.01
N HIS A 424 -6.67 -15.32 3.00
CA HIS A 424 -7.03 -16.60 2.38
C HIS A 424 -5.95 -17.65 2.57
N ARG A 425 -6.37 -18.90 2.77
CA ARG A 425 -5.45 -20.04 2.91
C ARG A 425 -4.61 -20.25 1.65
N GLU A 426 -5.17 -19.96 0.48
CA GLU A 426 -4.53 -20.03 -0.83
C GLU A 426 -3.38 -19.02 -0.95
N LEU A 427 -3.56 -17.81 -0.43
CA LEU A 427 -2.50 -16.79 -0.42
C LEU A 427 -1.39 -17.16 0.58
N ALA A 428 -1.72 -17.74 1.73
CA ALA A 428 -0.72 -18.30 2.65
C ALA A 428 0.10 -19.44 1.99
N ARG A 429 -0.56 -20.34 1.26
CA ARG A 429 0.13 -21.38 0.47
C ARG A 429 1.05 -20.77 -0.59
N LEU A 430 0.62 -19.70 -1.25
CA LEU A 430 1.44 -19.02 -2.25
C LEU A 430 2.70 -18.40 -1.64
N VAL A 431 2.60 -17.78 -0.47
CA VAL A 431 3.76 -17.24 0.27
C VAL A 431 4.75 -18.35 0.59
N LEU A 432 4.28 -19.49 1.12
CA LEU A 432 5.12 -20.65 1.42
C LEU A 432 5.77 -21.24 0.15
N ALA A 433 5.01 -21.34 -0.95
CA ALA A 433 5.52 -21.81 -2.23
C ALA A 433 6.59 -20.88 -2.80
N ALA A 434 6.41 -19.56 -2.71
CA ALA A 434 7.39 -18.57 -3.14
C ALA A 434 8.69 -18.68 -2.33
N GLY A 435 8.56 -18.91 -1.01
CA GLY A 435 9.69 -19.12 -0.11
C GLY A 435 10.33 -20.52 -0.17
N ARG A 436 9.70 -21.47 -0.87
CA ARG A 436 10.02 -22.91 -0.83
C ARG A 436 10.10 -23.46 0.60
N VAL A 437 9.11 -23.09 1.40
CA VAL A 437 8.95 -23.55 2.78
C VAL A 437 7.98 -24.74 2.78
N HIS A 438 8.39 -25.85 3.39
CA HIS A 438 7.69 -27.14 3.37
C HIS A 438 7.48 -27.69 4.78
#